data_AF-A0AAW6HU08-F1
#
_entry.id   AF-A0AAW6HU08-F1
#
_cell.length_a   1.000
_cell.length_b   1.000
_cell.length_c   1.000
_cell.angle_alpha   90.00
_cell.angle_beta   90.00
_cell.angle_gamma   90.00
#
_symmetry.space_group_name_H-M   'P 1'
#
loop_
_entity.id
_entity.type
_entity.pdbx_description
1 polymer ?
#
loop_
_entity_poly.entity_id
_entity_poly.type
_entity_poly.pdbx_seq_one_letter_code
_entity_poly.pdbx_strand_id
1 'polypeptide(L)' 'MDSDWNTGYCERIQVTNTSDSPNTWTVTIPIKGKIQTLWSARWSVKDNALTAFGMEWNKTLDPKGRTEFGFCSNY' A
#
# COMPACT_ATOMS: atom_id res chain seq x y z
N MET A 1 -15.31 -3.13 -32.50
CA MET A 1 -14.80 -4.25 -31.68
C MET A 1 -13.95 -3.59 -30.62
N ASP A 2 -14.61 -3.29 -29.51
CA ASP A 2 -14.14 -2.45 -28.43
C ASP A 2 -13.29 -3.32 -27.50
N SER A 3 -11.98 -3.26 -27.69
CA SER A 3 -11.03 -3.88 -26.78
C SER A 3 -10.85 -2.90 -25.63
N ASP A 4 -11.72 -3.02 -24.64
CA ASP A 4 -11.62 -2.36 -23.35
C ASP A 4 -10.37 -2.92 -22.63
N TRP A 5 -9.18 -2.41 -23.00
CA TRP A 5 -7.94 -2.65 -22.28
C TRP A 5 -7.97 -1.78 -21.01
N ASN A 6 -8.95 -2.01 -20.14
CA ASN A 6 -9.07 -1.35 -18.84
C ASN A 6 -7.94 -1.87 -17.93
N THR A 7 -6.72 -1.42 -18.23
CA THR A 7 -5.48 -1.99 -17.70
C THR A 7 -5.33 -1.58 -16.25
N GLY A 8 -5.85 -2.41 -15.36
CA GLY A 8 -5.44 -2.38 -13.97
C GLY A 8 -3.94 -2.62 -13.82
N TYR A 9 -3.39 -2.15 -12.71
CA TYR A 9 -1.98 -2.28 -12.38
C TYR A 9 -1.83 -2.82 -10.97
N CYS A 10 -0.79 -3.60 -10.74
CA CYS A 10 -0.44 -4.12 -9.41
C CYS A 10 0.94 -3.60 -9.02
N GLU A 11 1.05 -3.01 -7.84
CA GLU A 11 2.31 -2.50 -7.28
C GLU A 11 2.66 -3.23 -5.99
N ARG A 12 3.96 -3.33 -5.75
CA ARG A 12 4.54 -3.81 -4.49
C ARG A 12 5.36 -2.69 -3.88
N ILE A 13 5.09 -2.39 -2.61
CA ILE A 13 5.70 -1.31 -1.86
C ILE A 13 6.43 -1.90 -0.67
N GLN A 14 7.73 -1.64 -0.64
CA GLN A 14 8.56 -1.96 0.51
C GLN A 14 8.64 -0.74 1.42
N VAL A 15 8.15 -0.90 2.65
CA VAL A 15 8.23 0.11 3.70
C VAL A 15 9.42 -0.23 4.58
N THR A 16 10.35 0.71 4.71
CA THR A 16 11.55 0.54 5.53
C THR A 16 11.54 1.59 6.62
N ASN A 17 11.73 1.15 7.87
CA ASN A 17 11.91 2.06 8.99
C ASN A 17 13.35 2.59 8.98
N THR A 18 13.50 3.87 8.65
CA THR A 18 14.80 4.56 8.63
C THR A 18 15.16 5.21 9.96
N SER A 19 14.30 5.11 10.98
CA SER A 19 14.62 5.64 12.31
C SER A 19 15.40 4.62 13.14
N ASP A 20 16.03 5.12 14.22
CA ASP A 20 16.76 4.32 15.20
C ASP A 20 15.86 3.73 16.30
N SER A 21 14.54 3.86 16.19
CA SER A 21 13.56 3.39 17.18
C SER A 21 12.39 2.65 16.51
N PRO A 22 11.71 1.72 17.22
CA PRO A 22 10.51 1.08 16.70
C PRO A 22 9.43 2.12 16.38
N ASN A 23 8.87 2.07 15.17
CA ASN A 23 7.84 3.02 14.76
C ASN A 23 6.68 2.34 14.05
N THR A 24 5.50 2.93 14.21
CA THR A 24 4.31 2.50 13.47
C THR A 24 4.31 3.14 12.09
N TRP A 25 4.21 2.32 11.04
CA TRP A 25 4.27 2.82 9.68
C TRP A 25 2.88 3.09 9.10
N THR A 26 2.79 4.20 8.39
CA THR A 26 1.63 4.61 7.58
C THR A 26 2.16 5.26 6.32
N VAL A 27 1.65 4.86 5.16
CA VAL A 27 2.07 5.35 3.85
C VAL A 27 0.85 5.84 3.11
N THR A 28 0.96 7.03 2.50
CA THR A 28 -0.08 7.58 1.64
C THR A 28 0.48 7.72 0.23
N ILE A 29 -0.20 7.12 -0.75
CA ILE A 29 0.24 7.07 -2.15
C ILE A 29 -0.91 7.54 -3.04
N PRO A 30 -0.68 8.45 -3.99
CA PRO A 30 -1.69 8.76 -4.99
C PRO A 30 -1.90 7.55 -5.90
N ILE A 31 -3.16 7.17 -6.12
CA ILE A 31 -3.54 6.05 -6.98
C ILE A 31 -4.40 6.55 -8.14
N LYS A 32 -4.33 5.82 -9.26
CA LYS A 32 -5.26 6.02 -10.37
C LYS A 32 -6.28 4.89 -10.37
N GLY A 33 -7.56 5.25 -10.46
CA GLY A 33 -8.65 4.29 -10.42
C GLY A 33 -9.04 3.85 -9.01
N LYS A 34 -9.51 2.60 -8.88
CA LYS A 34 -10.04 2.01 -7.65
C LYS A 34 -9.21 0.80 -7.25
N ILE A 35 -8.84 0.74 -5.98
CA ILE A 35 -8.21 -0.45 -5.40
C ILE A 35 -9.20 -1.61 -5.43
N GLN A 36 -8.80 -2.70 -6.09
CA GLN A 36 -9.55 -3.96 -6.13
C GLN A 36 -9.08 -4.90 -5.02
N THR A 37 -7.77 -5.01 -4.84
CA THR A 37 -7.16 -5.93 -3.88
C THR A 37 -5.94 -5.28 -3.25
N LEU A 38 -5.73 -5.53 -1.96
CA LEU A 38 -4.51 -5.19 -1.26
C LEU A 38 -4.26 -6.27 -0.21
N TRP A 39 -3.01 -6.69 -0.09
CA TRP A 39 -2.58 -7.71 0.85
C TRP A 39 -1.43 -7.21 1.71
N SER A 40 -1.21 -7.88 2.85
CA SER A 40 -0.14 -7.56 3.81
C SER A 40 -0.23 -6.17 4.48
N ALA A 41 -1.31 -5.42 4.29
CA ALA A 41 -1.59 -4.18 5.02
C ALA A 41 -3.09 -3.90 5.17
N ARG A 42 -3.45 -2.96 6.05
CA ARG A 42 -4.77 -2.32 6.04
C ARG A 42 -4.72 -1.08 5.15
N TRP A 43 -5.86 -0.73 4.58
CA TRP A 43 -5.94 0.39 3.66
C TRP A 43 -7.27 1.12 3.70
N SER A 44 -7.23 2.38 3.29
CA SER A 44 -8.39 3.21 3.02
C SER A 44 -8.08 4.12 1.82
N VAL A 45 -9.08 4.39 0.98
CA VAL A 45 -8.92 5.31 -0.15
C VAL A 45 -9.81 6.52 0.08
N LYS A 46 -9.22 7.71 -0.07
CA LYS A 46 -9.94 8.99 -0.01
C LYS A 46 -9.41 9.92 -1.08
N ASP A 47 -10.27 10.49 -1.92
CA ASP A 47 -9.89 11.45 -2.97
C ASP A 47 -8.71 10.96 -3.86
N ASN A 48 -8.76 9.71 -4.32
CA ASN A 48 -7.70 9.05 -5.08
C ASN A 48 -6.34 8.92 -4.35
N ALA A 49 -6.31 9.07 -3.02
CA ALA A 49 -5.16 8.77 -2.20
C ALA A 49 -5.40 7.46 -1.43
N LEU A 50 -4.53 6.48 -1.65
CA LEU A 50 -4.47 5.24 -0.87
C LEU A 50 -3.64 5.49 0.39
N THR A 51 -4.27 5.38 1.55
CA THR A 51 -3.58 5.32 2.85
C THR A 51 -3.46 3.87 3.27
N ALA A 52 -2.25 3.33 3.20
CA ALA A 52 -1.90 1.99 3.68
C ALA A 52 -1.20 2.09 5.05
N PHE A 53 -1.59 1.23 5.98
CA PHE A 53 -1.02 1.18 7.33
C PHE A 53 -0.92 -0.26 7.82
N GLY A 54 0.06 -0.52 8.69
CA GLY A 54 0.29 -1.89 9.14
C GLY A 54 -0.86 -2.46 9.96
N MET A 55 -1.04 -3.77 9.82
CA MET A 55 -1.93 -4.60 10.64
C MET A 55 -1.34 -4.80 12.04
N GLU A 56 -2.16 -5.26 12.99
CA GLU A 56 -1.74 -5.54 14.37
C GLU A 56 -0.40 -6.27 14.50
N TRP A 57 -0.11 -7.21 13.59
CA TRP A 57 1.09 -8.04 13.59
C TRP A 57 2.31 -7.43 12.85
N ASN A 58 2.13 -6.43 11.98
CA ASN A 58 3.23 -5.77 11.25
C ASN A 58 3.22 -4.25 11.33
N LYS A 59 2.38 -3.65 12.18
CA LYS A 59 2.27 -2.19 12.32
C LYS A 59 3.54 -1.56 12.86
N THR A 60 4.24 -2.23 13.76
CA THR A 60 5.49 -1.74 14.34
C THR A 60 6.67 -2.35 13.61
N LEU A 61 7.52 -1.51 13.06
CA LEU A 61 8.80 -1.90 12.49
C LEU A 61 9.91 -1.52 13.46
N ASP A 62 10.74 -2.48 13.83
CA ASP A 62 12.01 -2.23 14.52
C ASP A 62 12.90 -1.27 13.73
N PRO A 63 13.92 -0.65 14.35
CA PRO A 63 14.92 0.13 13.64
C PRO A 63 15.54 -0.69 12.50
N LYS A 64 15.57 -0.11 11.29
CA LYS A 64 15.98 -0.79 10.04
C LYS A 64 15.09 -1.97 9.64
N GLY A 65 13.97 -2.18 10.33
CA GLY A 65 12.94 -3.14 9.99
C GLY A 65 12.27 -2.79 8.67
N ARG A 66 11.83 -3.81 7.95
CA ARG A 66 11.16 -3.66 6.66
C ARG A 66 9.93 -4.54 6.59
N THR A 67 8.89 -4.04 5.94
CA THR A 67 7.71 -4.81 5.56
C THR A 67 7.40 -4.54 4.09
N GLU A 68 6.72 -5.48 3.46
CA GLU A 68 6.26 -5.35 2.08
C GLU A 68 4.75 -5.51 2.06
N PHE A 69 4.08 -4.63 1.33
CA PHE A 69 2.67 -4.79 0.97
C PHE A 69 2.49 -4.60 -0.53
N GLY A 70 1.39 -5.13 -1.05
CA GLY A 70 1.07 -4.98 -2.47
C GLY A 70 -0.40 -4.71 -2.67
N PHE A 71 -0.70 -4.01 -3.75
CA PHE A 71 -2.07 -3.66 -4.12
C PHE A 71 -2.25 -3.75 -5.63
N CYS A 72 -3.50 -4.00 -6.05
CA CYS A 72 -3.92 -3.91 -7.44
C CYS A 72 -5.06 -2.91 -7.56
N SER A 73 -4.95 -2.00 -8.52
CA SER A 73 -5.95 -1.00 -8.88
C SER A 73 -6.44 -1.24 -10.29
N ASN A 74 -7.70 -0.91 -10.56
CA ASN A 74 -8.23 -0.78 -11.93
C ASN A 74 -8.68 0.66 -12.17
N TYR A 75 -8.37 1.23 -13.34
CA TYR A 75 -8.85 2.54 -13.75
C TYR A 75 -9.58 2.43 -15.08
#